data_AF-A0A6J4PPD2-F1
#
_entry.id   AF-A0A6J4PPD2-F1
#
_cell.length_a   1.000
_cell.length_b   1.000
_cell.length_c   1.000
_cell.angle_alpha   90.00
_cell.angle_beta   90.00
_cell.angle_gamma   90.00
#
_symmetry.space_group_name_H-M   'P 1'
#
loop_
_entity.id
_entity.type
_entity.pdbx_description
1 polymer ?
#
loop_
_entity_poly.entity_id
_entity_poly.type
_entity_poly.pdbx_seq_one_letter_code
_entity_poly.pdbx_strand_id
1 'polypeptide(L)'
;QRRRAIHHVVWQLFEQGWSTAAIAQYVGMNIRTVQRDLNKPKHADPQRRVDYGKNLVSPYRAYILQRCTPGRRCIGLFKELQAQGYKGSERTLSRYLNQLSKGEPKEEATPLSLPSLPQVAAPQPVAGRPPLSANRATWLILRRTEPQTSAEEHLAVVLKSSPQFAPAIELAQSFARLIRQRQADQFEAWLEQALHSSIPAFVNFAAGLQADFEAVQAAMKLSVSNGQVEGQVNRLKLLKRQMYGRAGIDLLTRRFLLAS
;
A
#
# COMPACT_ATOMS: atom_id res chain seq x y z
N GLN A 1 -14.33 -16.31 15.04
CA GLN A 1 -15.09 -16.06 16.27
C GLN A 1 -15.45 -14.57 16.45
N ARG A 2 -14.51 -13.61 16.40
CA ARG A 2 -14.79 -12.14 16.53
C ARG A 2 -15.94 -11.57 15.67
N ARG A 3 -16.06 -11.98 14.39
CA ARG A 3 -17.17 -11.52 13.52
C ARG A 3 -18.55 -12.03 13.94
N ARG A 4 -18.64 -13.23 14.52
CA ARG A 4 -19.92 -13.78 15.00
C ARG A 4 -20.41 -13.02 16.23
N ALA A 5 -19.51 -12.69 17.15
CA ALA A 5 -19.83 -11.88 18.32
C ALA A 5 -20.35 -10.50 17.92
N ILE A 6 -19.71 -9.85 16.95
CA ILE A 6 -20.15 -8.53 16.49
C ILE A 6 -21.50 -8.61 15.76
N HIS A 7 -21.72 -9.63 14.92
CA HIS A 7 -23.01 -9.87 14.27
C HIS A 7 -24.14 -10.01 15.30
N HIS A 8 -23.90 -10.75 16.39
CA HIS A 8 -24.88 -10.91 17.47
C HIS A 8 -25.17 -9.58 18.18
N VAL A 9 -24.15 -8.80 18.50
CA VAL A 9 -24.30 -7.47 19.15
C VAL A 9 -25.07 -6.50 18.25
N VAL A 10 -24.81 -6.49 16.93
CA VAL A 10 -25.54 -5.67 15.97
C VAL A 10 -27.03 -6.01 15.94
N TRP A 11 -27.37 -7.31 15.90
CA TRP A 11 -28.77 -7.77 15.93
C TRP A 11 -29.47 -7.48 17.25
N GLN A 12 -28.78 -7.67 18.38
CA GLN A 12 -29.33 -7.38 19.71
C GLN A 12 -29.66 -5.89 19.88
N LEU A 13 -28.78 -4.98 19.43
CA LEU A 13 -29.03 -3.55 19.50
C LEU A 13 -30.15 -3.10 18.55
N PHE A 14 -30.26 -3.74 17.38
CA PHE A 14 -31.34 -3.49 16.44
C PHE A 14 -32.71 -3.93 17.00
N GLU A 15 -32.80 -5.08 17.67
CA GLU A 15 -34.03 -5.53 18.35
C GLU A 15 -34.43 -4.64 19.52
N GLN A 16 -33.47 -3.94 20.13
CA GLN A 16 -33.72 -2.92 21.16
C GLN A 16 -34.18 -1.57 20.57
N GLY A 17 -34.40 -1.48 19.25
CA GLY A 17 -34.94 -0.28 18.58
C GLY A 17 -33.89 0.78 18.24
N TRP A 18 -32.60 0.46 18.31
CA TRP A 18 -31.53 1.42 18.01
C TRP A 18 -31.46 1.72 16.51
N SER A 19 -31.18 2.99 16.17
CA SER A 19 -30.97 3.38 14.77
C SER A 19 -29.67 2.78 14.23
N THR A 20 -29.65 2.47 12.93
CA THR A 20 -28.45 1.91 12.27
C THR A 20 -27.21 2.79 12.40
N ALA A 21 -27.38 4.12 12.52
CA ALA A 21 -26.31 5.08 12.78
C ALA A 21 -25.75 4.96 14.20
N ALA A 22 -26.61 4.83 15.21
CA ALA A 22 -26.19 4.65 16.61
C ALA A 22 -25.46 3.32 16.82
N ILE A 23 -25.94 2.24 16.19
CA ILE A 23 -25.29 0.92 16.22
C ILE A 23 -23.90 0.99 15.57
N ALA A 24 -23.78 1.66 14.43
CA ALA A 24 -22.51 1.83 13.72
C ALA A 24 -21.47 2.58 14.57
N GLN A 25 -21.89 3.64 15.25
CA GLN A 25 -21.04 4.42 16.14
C GLN A 25 -20.62 3.61 17.38
N TYR A 26 -21.53 2.85 17.98
CA TYR A 26 -21.27 2.03 19.17
C TYR A 26 -20.31 0.86 18.88
N VAL A 27 -20.50 0.17 17.75
CA VAL A 27 -19.69 -0.99 17.35
C VAL A 27 -18.39 -0.57 16.64
N GLY A 28 -18.23 0.72 16.30
CA GLY A 28 -17.08 1.24 15.57
C GLY A 28 -17.02 0.75 14.11
N MET A 29 -18.18 0.57 13.47
CA MET A 29 -18.31 0.09 12.10
C MET A 29 -18.90 1.16 11.17
N ASN A 30 -18.62 1.03 9.87
CA ASN A 30 -19.27 1.89 8.89
C ASN A 30 -20.79 1.54 8.81
N ILE A 31 -21.64 2.56 8.73
CA ILE A 31 -23.11 2.42 8.61
C ILE A 31 -23.53 1.44 7.51
N ARG A 32 -22.88 1.46 6.34
CA ARG A 32 -23.16 0.53 5.24
C ARG A 32 -22.80 -0.93 5.55
N THR A 33 -21.95 -1.17 6.55
CA THR A 33 -21.59 -2.51 7.03
C THR A 33 -22.65 -3.04 7.98
N VAL A 34 -23.16 -2.19 8.89
CA VAL A 34 -24.27 -2.53 9.78
C VAL A 34 -25.53 -2.83 8.98
N GLN A 35 -25.90 -1.97 8.02
CA GLN A 35 -27.05 -2.20 7.13
C GLN A 35 -26.93 -3.52 6.35
N ARG A 36 -25.75 -3.83 5.83
CA ARG A 36 -25.48 -5.07 5.09
C ARG A 36 -25.52 -6.31 5.98
N ASP A 37 -25.19 -6.21 7.27
CA ASP A 37 -25.33 -7.33 8.21
C ASP A 37 -26.80 -7.52 8.64
N LEU A 38 -27.56 -6.44 8.83
CA LEU A 38 -29.01 -6.51 9.09
C LEU A 38 -29.82 -7.01 7.89
N ASN A 39 -29.32 -6.83 6.66
CA ASN A 39 -29.93 -7.37 5.45
C ASN A 39 -29.72 -8.89 5.27
N LYS A 40 -28.91 -9.54 6.12
CA LYS A 40 -28.75 -11.00 6.12
C LYS A 40 -29.66 -11.62 7.17
N PRO A 41 -30.07 -12.90 7.04
CA PRO A 41 -30.86 -13.54 8.07
C PRO A 41 -30.13 -13.53 9.43
N LYS A 42 -30.89 -13.40 10.54
CA LYS A 42 -30.39 -13.31 11.93
C LYS A 42 -29.38 -14.42 12.31
N HIS A 43 -29.53 -15.59 11.70
CA HIS A 43 -28.67 -16.77 11.91
C HIS A 43 -27.71 -17.07 10.75
N ALA A 44 -27.55 -16.14 9.81
CA ALA A 44 -26.60 -16.29 8.73
C ALA A 44 -25.19 -16.19 9.29
N ASP A 45 -24.49 -17.32 9.29
CA ASP A 45 -23.09 -17.34 9.66
C ASP A 45 -22.31 -16.44 8.70
N PRO A 46 -21.45 -15.52 9.18
CA PRO A 46 -20.64 -14.68 8.30
C PRO A 46 -19.76 -15.56 7.41
N GLN A 47 -20.20 -15.79 6.18
CA GLN A 47 -19.45 -16.59 5.23
C GLN A 47 -18.13 -15.89 4.95
N ARG A 48 -17.04 -16.52 5.40
CA ARG A 48 -15.71 -16.18 4.90
C ARG A 48 -15.76 -16.50 3.40
N ARG A 49 -15.44 -15.54 2.54
CA ARG A 49 -15.11 -15.85 1.16
C ARG A 49 -13.90 -16.76 1.22
N VAL A 50 -14.14 -18.05 1.11
CA VAL A 50 -13.08 -19.01 0.94
C VAL A 50 -12.95 -19.14 -0.56
N ASP A 51 -12.05 -18.35 -1.11
CA ASP A 51 -11.63 -18.49 -2.50
C ASP A 51 -10.84 -19.81 -2.60
N TYR A 52 -11.54 -20.93 -2.48
CA TYR A 52 -11.05 -22.20 -2.97
C TYR A 52 -11.22 -22.17 -4.49
N GLY A 53 -10.42 -21.33 -5.14
CA GLY A 53 -10.05 -21.64 -6.51
C GLY A 53 -9.57 -23.10 -6.54
N LYS A 54 -9.91 -23.82 -7.61
CA LYS A 54 -9.42 -25.19 -7.88
C LYS A 54 -7.89 -25.17 -7.91
N ASN A 55 -7.26 -25.14 -6.75
CA ASN A 55 -5.82 -25.00 -6.60
C ASN A 55 -5.23 -26.37 -6.92
N LEU A 56 -4.23 -26.43 -7.80
CA LEU A 56 -3.49 -27.66 -8.12
C LEU A 56 -2.92 -28.38 -6.89
N VAL A 57 -2.85 -27.69 -5.74
CA VAL A 57 -2.37 -28.19 -4.45
C VAL A 57 -3.46 -28.92 -3.66
N SER A 58 -4.75 -28.74 -3.99
CA SER A 58 -5.87 -29.31 -3.23
C SER A 58 -5.86 -30.83 -3.12
N PRO A 59 -5.49 -31.61 -4.17
CA PRO A 59 -5.39 -33.07 -4.07
C PRO A 59 -4.29 -33.55 -3.12
N TYR A 60 -3.22 -32.76 -2.95
CA TYR A 60 -2.05 -33.13 -2.14
C TYR A 60 -2.15 -32.64 -0.68
N ARG A 61 -3.30 -32.08 -0.27
CA ARG A 61 -3.50 -31.49 1.06
C ARG A 61 -3.26 -32.47 2.20
N ALA A 62 -3.74 -33.71 2.09
CA ALA A 62 -3.59 -34.71 3.14
C ALA A 62 -2.10 -35.04 3.39
N TYR A 63 -1.34 -35.22 2.31
CA TYR A 63 0.10 -35.45 2.37
C TYR A 63 0.86 -34.27 3.01
N ILE A 64 0.50 -33.04 2.62
CA ILE A 64 1.11 -31.82 3.19
C ILE A 64 0.85 -31.71 4.69
N LEU A 65 -0.37 -31.98 5.16
CA LEU A 65 -0.72 -31.91 6.58
C LEU A 65 -0.04 -33.00 7.40
N GLN A 66 0.11 -34.21 6.85
CA GLN A 66 0.83 -35.30 7.52
C GLN A 66 2.34 -35.01 7.63
N ARG A 67 2.92 -34.37 6.61
CA ARG A 67 4.36 -34.07 6.54
C ARG A 67 4.76 -32.81 7.29
N CYS A 68 3.89 -31.80 7.33
CA CYS A 68 4.10 -30.52 8.00
C CYS A 68 3.31 -30.43 9.31
N THR A 69 3.79 -31.17 10.31
CA THR A 69 3.37 -31.01 11.71
C THR A 69 3.96 -29.71 12.28
N PRO A 70 3.27 -28.98 13.19
CA PRO A 70 3.83 -27.80 13.84
C PRO A 70 5.21 -28.09 14.46
N GLY A 71 6.22 -27.30 14.08
CA GLY A 71 7.60 -27.41 14.57
C GLY A 71 8.61 -28.09 13.64
N ARG A 72 8.19 -28.75 12.54
CA ARG A 72 9.13 -29.31 11.54
C ARG A 72 9.27 -28.41 10.31
N ARG A 73 10.52 -28.13 9.92
CA ARG A 73 10.84 -27.45 8.66
C ARG A 73 10.60 -28.40 7.48
N CYS A 74 9.60 -28.12 6.65
CA CYS A 74 9.27 -28.90 5.45
C CYS A 74 10.18 -28.56 4.25
N ILE A 75 11.48 -28.76 4.40
CA ILE A 75 12.47 -28.54 3.34
C ILE A 75 12.36 -29.69 2.32
N GLY A 76 12.28 -29.36 1.03
CA GLY A 76 12.23 -30.36 -0.06
C GLY A 76 10.83 -30.85 -0.44
N LEU A 77 9.78 -30.38 0.24
CA LEU A 77 8.39 -30.80 -0.01
C LEU A 77 7.93 -30.56 -1.46
N PHE A 78 8.47 -29.54 -2.13
CA PHE A 78 8.19 -29.28 -3.54
C PHE A 78 8.70 -30.41 -4.47
N LYS A 79 9.90 -30.95 -4.22
CA LYS A 79 10.48 -32.05 -5.01
C LYS A 79 9.71 -33.35 -4.77
N GLU A 80 9.30 -33.61 -3.53
CA GLU A 80 8.45 -34.76 -3.18
C GLU A 80 7.09 -34.68 -3.89
N LEU A 81 6.46 -33.51 -3.90
CA LEU A 81 5.20 -33.31 -4.61
C LEU A 81 5.36 -33.43 -6.13
N GLN A 82 6.48 -32.97 -6.71
CA GLN A 82 6.77 -33.16 -8.13
C GLN A 82 6.88 -34.66 -8.48
N ALA A 83 7.54 -35.46 -7.64
CA ALA A 83 7.62 -36.91 -7.82
C ALA A 83 6.25 -37.60 -7.76
N GLN A 84 5.29 -37.03 -7.01
CA GLN A 84 3.90 -37.49 -6.94
C GLN A 84 3.00 -36.92 -8.05
N GLY A 85 3.55 -36.18 -9.01
CA GLY A 85 2.81 -35.66 -10.17
C GLY A 85 2.27 -34.24 -10.01
N TYR A 86 2.75 -33.46 -9.05
CA TYR A 86 2.38 -32.05 -8.90
C TYR A 86 2.94 -31.20 -10.05
N LYS A 87 2.03 -30.64 -10.87
CA LYS A 87 2.35 -29.79 -12.03
C LYS A 87 2.34 -28.29 -11.72
N GLY A 88 2.16 -27.90 -10.45
CA GLY A 88 2.09 -26.50 -10.05
C GLY A 88 3.45 -25.88 -9.76
N SER A 89 3.51 -24.55 -9.67
CA SER A 89 4.74 -23.84 -9.29
C SER A 89 5.05 -23.96 -7.80
N GLU A 90 6.32 -23.85 -7.44
CA GLU A 90 6.78 -23.77 -6.04
C GLU A 90 6.14 -22.59 -5.32
N ARG A 91 6.00 -21.44 -5.99
CA ARG A 91 5.36 -20.24 -5.45
C ARG A 91 3.89 -20.46 -5.07
N THR A 92 3.17 -21.33 -5.80
CA THR A 92 1.79 -21.73 -5.47
C THR A 92 1.75 -22.56 -4.20
N LEU A 93 2.72 -23.47 -4.03
CA LEU A 93 2.88 -24.31 -2.84
C LEU A 93 3.28 -23.47 -1.62
N SER A 94 4.27 -22.58 -1.73
CA SER A 94 4.68 -21.70 -0.62
C SER A 94 3.55 -20.78 -0.18
N ARG A 95 2.75 -20.26 -1.12
CA ARG A 95 1.55 -19.47 -0.80
C ARG A 95 0.54 -20.28 0.00
N TYR A 96 0.30 -21.53 -0.40
CA TYR A 96 -0.60 -22.45 0.30
C TYR A 96 -0.11 -22.78 1.71
N LEU A 97 1.18 -23.08 1.88
CA LEU A 97 1.80 -23.36 3.19
C LEU A 97 1.74 -22.15 4.13
N ASN A 98 2.04 -20.95 3.62
CA ASN A 98 1.92 -19.71 4.39
C ASN A 98 0.47 -19.42 4.81
N GLN A 99 -0.50 -19.85 4.01
CA GLN A 99 -1.92 -19.70 4.34
C GLN A 99 -2.37 -20.72 5.40
N LEU A 100 -1.83 -21.95 5.36
CA LEU A 100 -2.05 -22.96 6.41
C LEU A 100 -1.46 -22.50 7.75
N SER A 101 -0.22 -21.99 7.77
CA SER A 101 0.42 -21.48 8.99
C SER A 101 -0.33 -20.29 9.62
N LYS A 102 -0.98 -19.46 8.79
CA LYS A 102 -1.86 -18.36 9.28
C LYS A 102 -3.26 -18.83 9.69
N GLY A 103 -3.61 -20.08 9.41
CA GLY A 103 -4.93 -20.68 9.65
C GLY A 103 -5.05 -21.37 11.00
N GLU A 104 -3.94 -21.70 11.66
CA GLU A 104 -3.96 -22.21 13.03
C GLU A 104 -4.22 -21.04 13.99
N PRO A 105 -5.17 -21.17 14.93
CA PRO A 105 -5.36 -20.17 15.96
C PRO A 105 -4.10 -20.15 16.82
N LYS A 106 -3.29 -19.10 16.68
CA LYS A 106 -2.23 -18.81 17.64
C LYS A 106 -2.90 -18.73 19.02
N GLU A 107 -2.47 -19.61 19.91
CA GLU A 107 -2.94 -19.71 21.29
C GLU A 107 -2.95 -18.32 21.95
N GLU A 108 -4.10 -18.05 22.58
CA GLU A 108 -4.25 -17.16 23.75
C GLU A 108 -3.61 -15.78 23.65
N ALA A 109 -4.30 -14.88 22.95
CA ALA A 109 -4.31 -13.49 23.37
C ALA A 109 -5.41 -13.34 24.43
N THR A 110 -4.99 -13.16 25.68
CA THR A 110 -5.76 -12.71 26.84
C THR A 110 -6.88 -11.74 26.43
N PRO A 111 -8.11 -11.87 26.94
CA PRO A 111 -9.16 -10.90 26.65
C PRO A 111 -8.66 -9.50 27.03
N LEU A 112 -8.49 -8.64 26.02
CA LEU A 112 -8.16 -7.25 26.23
C LEU A 112 -9.28 -6.64 27.08
N SER A 113 -9.01 -6.43 28.38
CA SER A 113 -9.48 -5.23 29.06
C SER A 113 -9.08 -4.07 28.17
N LEU A 114 -10.06 -3.44 27.52
CA LEU A 114 -9.85 -2.24 26.74
C LEU A 114 -9.21 -1.20 27.68
N PRO A 115 -7.92 -0.86 27.54
CA PRO A 115 -7.43 0.32 28.20
C PRO A 115 -8.16 1.48 27.52
N SER A 116 -8.81 2.33 28.31
CA SER A 116 -9.24 3.64 27.86
C SER A 116 -8.04 4.29 27.18
N LEU A 117 -8.13 4.45 25.85
CA LEU A 117 -7.12 5.20 25.11
C LEU A 117 -7.04 6.59 25.75
N PRO A 118 -5.84 7.11 26.06
CA PRO A 118 -5.74 8.51 26.44
C PRO A 118 -6.35 9.32 25.30
N GLN A 119 -7.34 10.16 25.64
CA GLN A 119 -7.90 11.12 24.70
C GLN A 119 -6.79 12.10 24.33
N VAL A 120 -6.02 11.76 23.29
CA VAL A 120 -5.33 12.78 22.53
C VAL A 120 -6.46 13.54 21.85
N ALA A 121 -6.85 14.66 22.46
CA ALA A 121 -7.74 15.61 21.84
C ALA A 121 -7.12 15.95 20.48
N ALA A 122 -7.67 15.38 19.41
CA ALA A 122 -7.40 15.86 18.08
C ALA A 122 -7.72 17.36 18.12
N PRO A 123 -6.78 18.27 17.80
CA PRO A 123 -7.07 19.68 17.79
C PRO A 123 -8.31 19.89 16.93
N GLN A 124 -9.35 20.49 17.53
CA GLN A 124 -10.60 20.75 16.83
C GLN A 124 -10.24 21.49 15.53
N PRO A 125 -10.78 21.07 14.37
CA PRO A 125 -10.52 21.77 13.12
C PRO A 125 -10.97 23.21 13.30
N VAL A 126 -10.00 24.13 13.32
CA VAL A 126 -10.26 25.57 13.29
C VAL A 126 -11.13 25.81 12.06
N ALA A 127 -12.32 26.37 12.29
CA ALA A 127 -13.35 26.52 11.27
C ALA A 127 -12.76 27.04 9.95
N GLY A 128 -12.93 26.27 8.87
CA GLY A 128 -12.60 26.69 7.50
C GLY A 128 -11.23 26.29 6.94
N ARG A 129 -10.36 25.56 7.66
CA ARG A 129 -9.08 25.09 7.10
C ARG A 129 -9.00 23.56 7.02
N PRO A 130 -8.87 22.96 5.82
CA PRO A 130 -8.66 21.52 5.72
C PRO A 130 -7.31 21.15 6.36
N PRO A 131 -7.23 20.00 7.05
CA PRO A 131 -5.99 19.55 7.67
C PRO A 131 -4.88 19.41 6.63
N LEU A 132 -3.65 19.75 7.03
CA LEU A 132 -2.47 19.59 6.17
C LEU A 132 -2.23 18.09 5.92
N SER A 133 -2.47 17.64 4.69
CA SER A 133 -2.12 16.28 4.28
C SER A 133 -0.63 16.18 3.95
N ALA A 134 -0.06 14.97 4.05
CA ALA A 134 1.33 14.72 3.67
C ALA A 134 1.62 15.20 2.23
N ASN A 135 0.73 14.91 1.28
CA ASN A 135 0.87 15.36 -0.11
C ASN A 135 0.83 16.90 -0.23
N ARG A 136 -0.04 17.58 0.52
CA ARG A 136 -0.11 19.04 0.52
C ARG A 136 1.15 19.65 1.12
N ALA A 137 1.67 19.07 2.21
CA ALA A 137 2.93 19.48 2.81
C ALA A 137 4.10 19.30 1.84
N THR A 138 4.23 18.12 1.22
CA THR A 138 5.27 17.83 0.22
C THR A 138 5.19 18.78 -0.96
N TRP A 139 3.98 19.07 -1.48
CA TRP A 139 3.79 20.03 -2.56
C TRP A 139 4.25 21.44 -2.13
N LEU A 140 3.83 21.92 -0.97
CA LEU A 140 4.25 23.23 -0.45
C LEU A 140 5.76 23.33 -0.24
N ILE A 141 6.39 22.26 0.22
CA ILE A 141 7.85 22.19 0.44
C ILE A 141 8.61 22.19 -0.90
N LEU A 142 8.15 21.41 -1.89
CA LEU A 142 8.88 21.20 -3.14
C LEU A 142 8.50 22.17 -4.27
N ARG A 143 7.41 22.94 -4.13
CA ARG A 143 6.97 23.92 -5.15
C ARG A 143 8.09 24.91 -5.46
N ARG A 144 8.21 25.31 -6.74
CA ARG A 144 9.01 26.47 -7.11
C ARG A 144 8.42 27.68 -6.38
N THR A 145 9.24 28.40 -5.63
CA THR A 145 8.87 29.67 -4.99
C THR A 145 8.56 30.70 -6.07
N GLU A 146 7.37 30.62 -6.65
CA GLU A 146 6.75 31.77 -7.28
C GLU A 146 6.12 32.60 -6.16
N PRO A 147 6.33 33.93 -6.16
CA PRO A 147 5.72 34.80 -5.17
C PRO A 147 4.22 34.85 -5.45
N GLN A 148 3.41 34.17 -4.62
CA GLN A 148 1.98 34.41 -4.61
C GLN A 148 1.42 34.28 -3.19
N THR A 149 1.08 35.45 -2.69
CA THR A 149 0.50 35.87 -1.43
C THR A 149 -0.69 35.00 -1.01
N SER A 150 -0.52 34.10 -0.03
CA SER A 150 -1.63 33.37 0.61
C SER A 150 -1.21 32.70 1.91
N ALA A 151 -2.19 32.34 2.74
CA ALA A 151 -2.06 31.57 3.99
C ALA A 151 -1.21 30.28 3.87
N GLU A 152 -0.98 29.81 2.64
CA GLU A 152 -0.10 28.68 2.31
C GLU A 152 1.40 29.01 2.45
N GLU A 153 1.83 30.26 2.22
CA GLU A 153 3.21 30.70 2.45
C GLU A 153 3.55 30.67 3.94
N HIS A 154 2.62 31.12 4.79
CA HIS A 154 2.76 31.02 6.24
C HIS A 154 2.91 29.57 6.69
N LEU A 155 2.14 28.65 6.11
CA LEU A 155 2.23 27.23 6.45
C LEU A 155 3.56 26.62 5.95
N ALA A 156 4.04 27.00 4.77
CA ALA A 156 5.35 26.59 4.29
C ALA A 156 6.47 27.16 5.16
N VAL A 157 6.36 28.40 5.63
CA VAL A 157 7.30 29.03 6.58
C VAL A 157 7.26 28.30 7.92
N VAL A 158 6.09 28.01 8.48
CA VAL A 158 5.97 27.26 9.74
C VAL A 158 6.57 25.86 9.63
N LEU A 159 6.36 25.16 8.51
CA LEU A 159 6.96 23.85 8.25
C LEU A 159 8.49 23.94 8.11
N LYS A 160 9.01 24.99 7.45
CA LYS A 160 10.46 25.26 7.35
C LYS A 160 11.09 25.64 8.70
N SER A 161 10.37 26.42 9.51
CA SER A 161 10.82 26.87 10.83
C SER A 161 10.67 25.79 11.91
N SER A 162 10.12 24.62 11.56
CA SER A 162 10.02 23.49 12.47
C SER A 162 11.37 22.75 12.51
N PRO A 163 12.13 22.80 13.62
CA PRO A 163 13.51 22.31 13.67
C PRO A 163 13.60 20.80 13.42
N GLN A 164 12.55 20.04 13.72
CA GLN A 164 12.49 18.60 13.48
C GLN A 164 12.47 18.23 11.99
N PHE A 165 11.94 19.09 11.13
CA PHE A 165 11.79 18.83 9.69
C PHE A 165 12.77 19.61 8.83
N ALA A 166 13.46 20.60 9.39
CA ALA A 166 14.39 21.46 8.65
C ALA A 166 15.44 20.66 7.84
N PRO A 167 16.15 19.65 8.39
CA PRO A 167 17.12 18.87 7.62
C PRO A 167 16.50 18.09 6.46
N ALA A 168 15.29 17.54 6.68
CA ALA A 168 14.56 16.79 5.66
C ALA A 168 14.09 17.70 4.51
N ILE A 169 13.58 18.87 4.86
CA ILE A 169 13.10 19.88 3.92
C ILE A 169 14.25 20.40 3.08
N GLU A 170 15.38 20.73 3.70
CA GLU A 170 16.57 21.21 3.02
C GLU A 170 17.11 20.18 2.04
N LEU A 171 17.27 18.92 2.48
CA LEU A 171 17.78 17.84 1.65
C LEU A 171 16.86 17.53 0.46
N ALA A 172 15.54 17.59 0.66
CA ALA A 172 14.57 17.40 -0.42
C ALA A 172 14.56 18.59 -1.41
N GLN A 173 14.71 19.82 -0.92
CA GLN A 173 14.75 21.01 -1.76
C GLN A 173 16.06 21.12 -2.55
N SER A 174 17.19 20.76 -1.94
CA SER A 174 18.47 20.71 -2.64
C SER A 174 18.42 19.68 -3.78
N PHE A 175 17.89 18.49 -3.55
CA PHE A 175 17.68 17.51 -4.62
C PHE A 175 16.80 18.04 -5.75
N ALA A 176 15.65 18.63 -5.41
CA ALA A 176 14.75 19.19 -6.41
C ALA A 176 15.42 20.30 -7.22
N ARG A 177 16.30 21.09 -6.61
CA ARG A 177 17.11 22.11 -7.30
C ARG A 177 18.13 21.47 -8.24
N LEU A 178 18.87 20.45 -7.80
CA LEU A 178 19.86 19.73 -8.62
C LEU A 178 19.24 19.21 -9.92
N ILE A 179 18.08 18.55 -9.82
CA ILE A 179 17.39 18.00 -10.99
C ILE A 179 16.88 19.11 -11.91
N ARG A 180 16.28 20.17 -11.35
CA ARG A 180 15.71 21.28 -12.15
C ARG A 180 16.77 22.11 -12.85
N GLN A 181 17.90 22.32 -12.19
CA GLN A 181 19.02 23.13 -12.69
C GLN A 181 20.06 22.28 -13.41
N ARG A 182 19.87 20.95 -13.50
CA ARG A 182 20.76 20.02 -14.20
C ARG A 182 22.21 20.07 -13.70
N GLN A 183 22.38 20.19 -12.38
CA GLN A 183 23.68 20.31 -11.72
C GLN A 183 24.27 18.92 -11.44
N ALA A 184 24.68 18.21 -12.49
CA ALA A 184 25.21 16.85 -12.39
C ALA A 184 26.46 16.76 -11.49
N ASP A 185 27.30 17.80 -11.45
CA ASP A 185 28.55 17.81 -10.69
C ASP A 185 28.32 17.87 -9.16
N GLN A 186 27.17 18.40 -8.73
CA GLN A 186 26.81 18.49 -7.31
C GLN A 186 26.00 17.27 -6.84
N PHE A 187 25.66 16.35 -7.74
CA PHE A 187 24.82 15.19 -7.43
C PHE A 187 25.52 14.21 -6.48
N GLU A 188 26.81 13.96 -6.68
CA GLU A 188 27.59 13.03 -5.85
C GLU A 188 27.69 13.53 -4.40
N ALA A 189 28.03 14.81 -4.21
CA ALA A 189 28.07 15.42 -2.87
C ALA A 189 26.70 15.36 -2.17
N TRP A 190 25.61 15.59 -2.90
CA TRP A 190 24.26 15.45 -2.35
C TRP A 190 23.93 14.00 -1.98
N LEU A 191 24.36 13.03 -2.79
CA LEU A 191 24.14 11.62 -2.57
C LEU A 191 24.82 11.16 -1.27
N GLU A 192 26.07 11.57 -1.05
CA GLU A 192 26.80 11.31 0.20
C GLU A 192 26.06 11.88 1.41
N GLN A 193 25.59 13.13 1.33
CA GLN A 193 24.81 13.76 2.40
C GLN A 193 23.51 13.00 2.68
N ALA A 194 22.83 12.52 1.64
CA ALA A 194 21.59 11.77 1.79
C ALA A 194 21.79 10.36 2.37
N LEU A 195 22.91 9.70 2.06
CA LEU A 195 23.30 8.41 2.64
C LEU A 195 23.64 8.51 4.14
N HIS A 196 24.20 9.64 4.59
CA HIS A 196 24.51 9.90 6.00
C HIS A 196 23.37 10.56 6.78
N SER A 197 22.18 10.70 6.16
CA SER A 197 21.02 11.26 6.82
C SER A 197 20.55 10.38 7.98
N SER A 198 20.07 11.00 9.08
CA SER A 198 19.43 10.30 10.19
C SER A 198 18.04 9.74 9.85
N ILE A 199 17.53 10.03 8.65
CA ILE A 199 16.19 9.65 8.21
C ILE A 199 16.27 8.46 7.26
N PRO A 200 15.77 7.26 7.65
CA PRO A 200 15.90 6.04 6.84
C PRO A 200 15.30 6.14 5.43
N ALA A 201 14.27 6.95 5.25
CA ALA A 201 13.66 7.17 3.94
C ALA A 201 14.64 7.83 2.94
N PHE A 202 15.47 8.77 3.40
CA PHE A 202 16.48 9.41 2.55
C PHE A 202 17.65 8.46 2.26
N VAL A 203 18.09 7.69 3.26
CA VAL A 203 19.16 6.69 3.07
C VAL A 203 18.75 5.66 2.01
N ASN A 204 17.53 5.10 2.12
CA ASN A 204 17.03 4.13 1.15
C ASN A 204 16.84 4.74 -0.25
N PHE A 205 16.37 5.99 -0.32
CA PHE A 205 16.23 6.71 -1.58
C PHE A 205 17.59 6.96 -2.24
N ALA A 206 18.58 7.41 -1.46
CA ALA A 206 19.94 7.63 -1.92
C ALA A 206 20.61 6.32 -2.37
N ALA A 207 20.44 5.21 -1.65
CA ALA A 207 20.94 3.91 -2.06
C ALA A 207 20.36 3.47 -3.42
N GLY A 208 19.07 3.73 -3.66
CA GLY A 208 18.44 3.48 -4.96
C GLY A 208 19.04 4.36 -6.07
N LEU A 209 19.22 5.65 -5.80
CA LEU A 209 19.86 6.56 -6.75
C LEU A 209 21.33 6.24 -7.02
N GLN A 210 22.04 5.69 -6.03
CA GLN A 210 23.42 5.24 -6.17
C GLN A 210 23.52 4.03 -7.08
N ALA A 211 22.58 3.08 -6.96
CA ALA A 211 22.51 1.93 -7.87
C ALA A 211 22.28 2.36 -9.33
N ASP A 212 21.52 3.44 -9.53
CA ASP A 212 21.21 4.02 -10.84
C ASP A 212 22.04 5.28 -11.16
N PHE A 213 23.23 5.43 -10.56
CA PHE A 213 24.01 6.69 -10.59
C PHE A 213 24.22 7.23 -12.00
N GLU A 214 24.71 6.39 -12.92
CA GLU A 214 24.97 6.79 -14.30
C GLU A 214 23.69 7.26 -15.03
N ALA A 215 22.58 6.56 -14.80
CA ALA A 215 21.29 6.89 -15.43
C ALA A 215 20.76 8.23 -14.90
N VAL A 216 20.86 8.46 -13.59
CA VAL A 216 20.42 9.71 -12.96
C VAL A 216 21.34 10.88 -13.37
N GLN A 217 22.65 10.64 -13.43
CA GLN A 217 23.61 11.64 -13.91
C GLN A 217 23.37 11.98 -15.39
N ALA A 218 23.11 10.98 -16.24
CA ALA A 218 22.76 11.17 -17.64
C ALA A 218 21.44 11.96 -17.78
N ALA A 219 20.45 11.70 -16.93
CA ALA A 219 19.19 12.45 -16.93
C ALA A 219 19.38 13.95 -16.60
N MET A 220 20.45 14.32 -15.88
CA MET A 220 20.81 15.71 -15.64
C MET A 220 21.63 16.30 -16.80
N LYS A 221 22.54 15.53 -17.40
CA LYS A 221 23.44 16.00 -18.48
C LYS A 221 22.76 16.11 -19.84
N LEU A 222 21.89 15.16 -20.18
CA LEU A 222 21.30 15.02 -21.50
C LEU A 222 20.00 15.83 -21.62
N SER A 223 19.76 16.40 -22.80
CA SER A 223 18.48 17.04 -23.14
C SER A 223 17.40 16.01 -23.51
N VAL A 224 17.80 14.80 -23.86
CA VAL A 224 16.92 13.71 -24.30
C VAL A 224 16.52 12.86 -23.09
N SER A 225 15.23 12.51 -23.01
CA SER A 225 14.70 11.63 -21.98
C SER A 225 13.87 10.51 -22.60
N ASN A 226 13.81 9.37 -21.91
CA ASN A 226 12.90 8.28 -22.29
C ASN A 226 11.42 8.59 -21.98
N GLY A 227 11.09 9.77 -21.43
CA GLY A 227 9.75 10.11 -20.99
C GLY A 227 8.69 10.02 -22.10
N GLN A 228 9.02 10.47 -23.31
CA GLN A 228 8.11 10.35 -24.45
C GLN A 228 7.87 8.88 -24.83
N VAL A 229 8.92 8.07 -24.86
CA VAL A 229 8.84 6.63 -25.17
C VAL A 229 8.03 5.90 -24.09
N GLU A 230 8.32 6.18 -22.81
CA GLU A 230 7.57 5.63 -21.68
C GLU A 230 6.10 6.03 -21.71
N GLY A 231 5.78 7.27 -22.10
CA GLY A 231 4.43 7.74 -22.33
C GLY A 231 3.69 6.89 -23.37
N GLN A 232 4.32 6.65 -24.53
CA GLN A 232 3.74 5.79 -25.57
C GLN A 232 3.59 4.33 -25.10
N VAL A 233 4.58 3.81 -24.38
CA VAL A 233 4.50 2.46 -23.77
C VAL A 233 3.37 2.37 -22.76
N ASN A 234 3.17 3.39 -21.92
CA ASN A 234 2.08 3.43 -20.95
C ASN A 234 0.72 3.50 -21.63
N ARG A 235 0.59 4.29 -22.71
CA ARG A 235 -0.60 4.34 -23.54
C ARG A 235 -0.89 2.99 -24.20
N LEU A 236 0.12 2.33 -24.74
CA LEU A 236 -0.02 0.98 -25.30
C LEU A 236 -0.44 -0.03 -24.23
N LYS A 237 0.16 0.02 -23.03
CA LYS A 237 -0.23 -0.81 -21.88
C LYS A 237 -1.67 -0.55 -21.46
N LEU A 238 -2.14 0.70 -21.48
CA LEU A 238 -3.53 1.06 -21.18
C LEU A 238 -4.48 0.41 -22.19
N LEU A 239 -4.23 0.57 -23.49
CA LEU A 239 -5.04 -0.04 -24.54
C LEU A 239 -5.08 -1.57 -24.41
N LYS A 240 -3.93 -2.20 -24.15
CA LYS A 240 -3.85 -3.64 -23.90
C LYS A 240 -4.69 -4.06 -22.68
N ARG A 241 -4.65 -3.28 -21.59
CA ARG A 241 -5.44 -3.53 -20.36
C ARG A 241 -6.94 -3.37 -20.59
N GLN A 242 -7.36 -2.37 -21.37
CA GLN A 242 -8.78 -2.22 -21.77
C GLN A 242 -9.30 -3.43 -22.55
N MET A 243 -8.41 -4.14 -23.25
CA MET A 243 -8.73 -5.35 -24.00
C MET A 243 -8.44 -6.64 -23.23
N TYR A 244 -8.32 -6.56 -21.90
CA TYR A 244 -8.06 -7.69 -21.01
C TYR A 244 -6.79 -8.49 -21.39
N GLY A 245 -5.82 -7.85 -22.04
CA GLY A 245 -4.59 -8.48 -22.51
C GLY A 245 -4.72 -9.42 -23.70
N ARG A 246 -5.90 -9.50 -24.33
CA ARG A 246 -6.21 -10.46 -25.41
C ARG A 246 -5.94 -9.94 -26.82
N ALA A 247 -5.50 -8.70 -26.95
CA ALA A 247 -5.21 -8.10 -28.23
C ALA A 247 -3.86 -8.57 -28.78
N GLY A 248 -3.87 -9.17 -29.97
CA GLY A 248 -2.65 -9.42 -30.75
C GLY A 248 -2.04 -8.13 -31.28
N ILE A 249 -0.83 -8.22 -31.86
CA ILE A 249 -0.05 -7.05 -32.32
C ILE A 249 -0.86 -6.22 -33.33
N ASP A 250 -1.47 -6.84 -34.34
CA ASP A 250 -2.21 -6.11 -35.38
C ASP A 250 -3.37 -5.29 -34.82
N LEU A 251 -4.11 -5.85 -33.87
CA LEU A 251 -5.24 -5.20 -33.23
C LEU A 251 -4.79 -4.08 -32.28
N LEU A 252 -3.68 -4.28 -31.58
CA LEU A 252 -3.03 -3.25 -30.77
C LEU A 252 -2.54 -2.07 -31.62
N THR A 253 -1.86 -2.35 -32.74
CA THR A 253 -1.36 -1.34 -33.67
C THR A 253 -2.52 -0.51 -34.22
N ARG A 254 -3.59 -1.16 -34.72
CA ARG A 254 -4.77 -0.45 -35.23
C ARG A 254 -5.40 0.45 -34.17
N ARG A 255 -5.60 -0.04 -32.95
CA ARG A 255 -6.19 0.78 -31.88
C ARG A 255 -5.28 1.90 -31.41
N PHE A 256 -3.97 1.69 -31.41
CA PHE A 256 -3.00 2.72 -31.05
C PHE A 256 -2.99 3.86 -32.07
N LEU A 257 -3.00 3.54 -33.37
CA LEU A 257 -3.09 4.52 -34.46
C LEU A 257 -4.46 5.23 -34.54
N LEU A 258 -5.55 4.55 -34.16
CA LEU A 258 -6.88 5.18 -34.14
C LEU A 258 -7.16 6.03 -32.90
N ALA A 259 -6.42 5.79 -31.81
CA ALA A 259 -6.58 6.55 -30.58
C ALA A 259 -5.68 7.79 -30.54
N SER A 260 -4.84 8.04 -31.57
CA SER A 260 -3.88 9.16 -31.65
C SER A 260 -4.49 10.31 -32.42
#